data_AF-A0A0Q4HE13-F1
#
_entry.id   AF-A0A0Q4HE13-F1
#
_cell.length_a   1.000
_cell.length_b   1.000
_cell.length_c   1.000
_cell.angle_alpha   90.00
_cell.angle_beta   90.00
_cell.angle_gamma   90.00
#
_symmetry.space_group_name_H-M   'P 1'
#
loop_
_entity.id
_entity.type
_entity.pdbx_description
1 polymer ?
#
loop_
_entity_poly.entity_id
_entity_poly.type
_entity_poly.pdbx_seq_one_letter_code
_entity_poly.pdbx_strand_id
1 'polypeptide(L)'
;MSTIANVASHGDRPRRRHGLPPIGLWWPRLEHPVKWELLENPDAPLRPAVVRRIFDLCDLEDRPLPPGVVRLDVDERAFIAGWAHSLSWD
;
A
#
# COMPACT_ATOMS: atom_id res chain seq x y z
N MET A 1 -35.81 3.72 11.41
CA MET A 1 -34.66 2.91 11.84
C MET A 1 -33.77 2.68 10.65
N SER A 2 -32.59 3.28 10.59
CA SER A 2 -31.61 2.99 9.53
C SER A 2 -30.24 2.81 10.16
N THR A 3 -29.70 1.62 9.96
CA THR A 3 -28.51 1.06 10.59
C THR A 3 -27.26 1.86 10.27
N ILE A 4 -26.51 2.15 11.33
CA ILE A 4 -25.20 2.80 11.36
C ILE A 4 -24.20 1.95 10.55
N ALA A 5 -23.72 2.45 9.41
CA ALA A 5 -22.47 1.96 8.83
C ALA A 5 -21.33 2.61 9.61
N ASN A 6 -21.01 2.02 10.75
CA ASN A 6 -19.79 2.31 11.52
C ASN A 6 -18.62 1.72 10.72
N VAL A 7 -18.16 2.45 9.70
CA VAL A 7 -16.97 2.06 8.96
C VAL A 7 -15.79 2.34 9.87
N ALA A 8 -15.33 1.28 10.53
CA ALA A 8 -14.31 1.25 11.55
C ALA A 8 -13.18 2.26 11.30
N SER A 9 -13.07 3.22 12.23
CA SER A 9 -11.87 4.03 12.45
C SER A 9 -10.65 3.11 12.59
N HIS A 10 -9.97 2.82 11.48
CA HIS A 10 -8.68 2.11 11.43
C HIS A 10 -7.54 3.03 11.88
N GLY A 11 -7.73 3.71 13.01
CA GLY A 11 -6.82 4.71 13.56
C GLY A 11 -5.70 4.13 14.42
N ASP A 12 -5.64 2.81 14.61
CA ASP A 12 -4.58 2.16 15.38
C ASP A 12 -3.94 1.05 14.55
N ARG A 13 -3.02 1.43 13.65
CA ARG A 13 -2.16 0.48 12.95
C ARG A 13 -0.75 0.58 13.52
N PRO A 14 -0.08 -0.56 13.76
CA PRO A 14 1.27 -0.58 14.29
C PRO A 14 2.19 0.31 13.44
N ARG A 15 3.08 1.05 14.09
CA ARG A 15 4.12 1.87 13.46
C ARG A 15 4.75 1.08 12.30
N ARG A 16 4.37 1.42 11.07
CA ARG A 16 4.88 0.76 9.87
C ARG A 16 6.38 0.93 9.82
N ARG A 17 7.11 -0.19 9.80
CA ARG A 17 8.56 -0.23 10.04
C ARG A 17 9.37 0.49 8.96
N HIS A 18 8.78 0.74 7.79
CA HIS A 18 9.44 1.22 6.58
C HIS A 18 8.90 2.57 6.09
N GLY A 19 8.10 3.29 6.90
CA GLY A 19 7.69 4.67 6.63
C GLY A 19 6.68 4.86 5.48
N LEU A 20 6.12 3.78 4.94
CA LEU A 20 5.06 3.87 3.93
C LEU A 20 3.70 4.20 4.56
N PRO A 21 2.85 4.97 3.85
CA PRO A 21 1.44 5.09 4.21
C PRO A 21 0.73 3.73 4.23
N PRO A 22 -0.42 3.61 4.94
CA PRO A 22 -1.28 2.43 4.91
C PRO A 22 -1.56 1.89 3.50
N ILE A 23 -1.31 0.60 3.26
CA ILE A 23 -1.41 -0.04 1.93
C ILE A 23 -2.80 0.08 1.31
N GLY A 24 -3.84 0.06 2.14
CA GLY A 24 -5.21 0.28 1.70
C GLY A 24 -5.51 1.68 1.16
N LEU A 25 -4.65 2.68 1.42
CA LEU A 25 -4.82 4.04 0.90
C LEU A 25 -4.29 4.18 -0.54
N TRP A 26 -3.15 3.56 -0.84
CA TRP A 26 -2.48 3.75 -2.13
C TRP A 26 -2.64 2.57 -3.10
N TRP A 27 -2.73 1.33 -2.60
CA TRP A 27 -2.79 0.15 -3.48
C TRP A 27 -3.94 0.21 -4.49
N PRO A 28 -5.19 0.54 -4.13
CA PRO A 28 -6.28 0.63 -5.12
C PRO A 28 -6.03 1.69 -6.19
N ARG A 29 -5.39 2.81 -5.82
CA ARG A 29 -5.14 3.98 -6.68
C ARG A 29 -3.91 3.85 -7.57
N LEU A 30 -3.03 2.90 -7.25
CA LEU A 30 -1.80 2.67 -7.99
C LEU A 30 -2.10 2.21 -9.42
N GLU A 31 -1.30 2.68 -10.37
CA GLU A 31 -1.46 2.34 -11.77
C GLU A 31 -1.13 0.88 -12.04
N HIS A 32 -1.81 0.31 -13.02
CA HIS A 32 -1.66 -1.09 -13.39
C HIS A 32 -0.19 -1.50 -13.65
N PRO A 33 0.64 -0.74 -14.41
CA PRO A 33 2.04 -1.12 -14.62
C PRO A 33 2.86 -1.21 -13.33
N VAL A 34 2.62 -0.31 -12.38
CA VAL A 34 3.33 -0.29 -11.10
C VAL A 34 2.84 -1.42 -10.19
N LYS A 35 1.53 -1.73 -10.22
CA LYS A 35 0.99 -2.91 -9.53
C LYS A 35 1.62 -4.20 -10.04
N TRP A 36 1.81 -4.36 -11.35
CA TRP A 36 2.48 -5.53 -11.92
C TRP A 36 3.93 -5.67 -11.46
N GLU A 37 4.69 -4.58 -11.44
CA GLU A 37 6.07 -4.58 -10.92
C GLU A 37 6.12 -5.10 -9.47
N LEU A 38 5.18 -4.65 -8.63
CA LEU A 38 5.08 -5.06 -7.22
C LEU A 38 4.62 -6.51 -7.06
N LEU A 39 3.76 -7.00 -7.96
CA LEU A 39 3.27 -8.38 -7.97
C LEU A 39 4.33 -9.36 -8.46
N GLU A 40 5.20 -8.95 -9.39
CA GLU A 40 6.24 -9.80 -9.94
C GLU A 40 7.25 -10.22 -8.86
N ASN A 41 7.62 -9.30 -7.97
CA ASN A 41 8.56 -9.57 -6.87
C ASN A 41 8.16 -8.83 -5.57
N PRO A 42 7.18 -9.34 -4.79
CA PRO A 42 6.66 -8.65 -3.61
C PRO A 42 7.65 -8.56 -2.44
N ASP A 43 8.68 -9.40 -2.42
CA ASP A 43 9.76 -9.39 -1.41
C ASP A 43 10.93 -8.46 -1.79
N ALA A 44 10.92 -7.93 -3.02
CA ALA A 44 11.97 -7.03 -3.48
C ALA A 44 11.89 -5.65 -2.83
N PRO A 45 13.03 -4.95 -2.70
CA PRO A 45 13.05 -3.52 -2.42
C PRO A 45 12.14 -2.72 -3.37
N LEU A 46 11.32 -1.84 -2.81
CA LEU A 46 10.57 -0.88 -3.60
C LEU A 46 11.54 0.12 -4.22
N ARG A 47 11.42 0.33 -5.53
CA ARG A 47 12.19 1.35 -6.23
C ARG A 47 11.83 2.74 -5.68
N PRO A 48 12.79 3.66 -5.55
CA PRO A 48 12.52 5.02 -5.08
C PRO A 48 11.42 5.75 -5.87
N ALA A 49 11.31 5.49 -7.18
CA ALA A 49 10.25 6.03 -8.03
C ALA A 49 8.85 5.54 -7.61
N VAL A 50 8.72 4.27 -7.23
CA VAL A 50 7.46 3.69 -6.72
C VAL A 50 7.12 4.28 -5.35
N VAL A 51 8.11 4.40 -4.46
CA VAL A 51 7.92 5.02 -3.14
C VAL A 51 7.47 6.48 -3.28
N ARG A 52 8.10 7.25 -4.18
CA ARG A 52 7.67 8.63 -4.48
C ARG A 52 6.24 8.65 -5.00
N ARG A 53 5.89 7.77 -5.94
CA ARG A 53 4.53 7.70 -6.48
C ARG A 53 3.49 7.40 -5.39
N ILE A 54 3.80 6.51 -4.46
CA ILE A 54 2.94 6.20 -3.31
C ILE A 54 2.72 7.44 -2.44
N PHE A 55 3.76 8.25 -2.21
CA PHE A 55 3.67 9.50 -1.46
C PHE A 55 2.80 10.52 -2.18
N ASP A 56 2.97 10.67 -3.49
CA ASP A 56 2.16 11.57 -4.31
C ASP A 56 0.67 11.18 -4.27
N LEU A 57 0.35 9.88 -4.37
CA LEU A 57 -1.03 9.36 -4.29
C LEU A 57 -1.70 9.55 -2.92
N CYS A 58 -0.89 9.82 -1.89
CA CYS A 58 -1.31 10.01 -0.51
C CYS A 58 -1.25 11.48 -0.08
N ASP A 59 -1.00 12.42 -0.99
CA ASP A 59 -0.85 13.86 -0.71
C ASP A 59 0.30 14.13 0.30
N LEU A 60 1.42 13.40 0.16
CA LEU A 60 2.61 13.48 1.01
C LEU A 60 3.85 13.95 0.25
N GLU A 61 3.68 14.68 -0.85
CA GLU A 61 4.77 15.12 -1.74
C GLU A 61 5.85 15.97 -1.03
N ASP A 62 5.46 16.72 0.00
CA ASP A 62 6.34 17.53 0.85
C ASP A 62 7.06 16.73 1.95
N ARG A 63 6.70 15.46 2.16
CA ARG A 63 7.38 14.60 3.14
C ARG A 63 8.70 14.08 2.55
N PRO A 64 9.79 14.05 3.34
CA PRO A 64 10.99 13.34 2.92
C PRO A 64 10.68 11.85 2.76
N LEU A 65 11.23 11.24 1.70
CA LEU A 65 11.15 9.79 1.53
C LEU A 65 11.88 9.10 2.70
N PRO A 66 11.39 7.94 3.17
CA PRO A 66 12.04 7.19 4.24
C PRO A 66 13.48 6.83 3.84
N PRO A 67 14.46 7.00 4.76
CA PRO A 67 15.84 6.67 4.47
C PRO A 67 16.02 5.15 4.36
N GLY A 68 16.68 4.71 3.30
CA GLY A 68 17.08 3.30 3.11
C GLY A 68 16.17 2.49 2.20
N VAL A 69 16.33 1.17 2.27
CA VAL A 69 15.59 0.21 1.45
C VAL A 69 14.19 0.01 2.02
N VAL A 70 13.18 0.48 1.28
CA VAL A 70 11.78 0.24 1.61
C VAL A 70 11.37 -1.12 1.07
N ARG A 71 10.72 -1.93 1.91
CA ARG A 71 10.14 -3.22 1.52
C ARG A 71 8.73 -3.28 2.05
N LEU A 72 7.89 -4.05 1.37
CA LEU A 72 6.60 -4.43 1.93
C LEU A 72 6.82 -5.33 3.15
N ASP A 73 6.04 -5.14 4.20
CA ASP A 73 6.02 -6.06 5.33
C ASP A 73 5.16 -7.32 5.06
N VAL A 74 5.12 -8.24 6.01
CA VAL A 74 4.38 -9.51 5.88
C VAL A 74 2.88 -9.25 5.66
N ASP A 75 2.31 -8.27 6.34
CA ASP A 75 0.88 -7.96 6.30
C ASP A 75 0.50 -7.28 4.98
N GLU A 76 1.37 -6.41 4.47
CA GLU A 76 1.23 -5.76 3.18
C GLU A 76 1.30 -6.76 2.02
N ARG A 77 2.23 -7.73 2.09
CA ARG A 77 2.29 -8.81 1.10
C ARG A 77 1.04 -9.68 1.14
N ALA A 78 0.56 -10.02 2.33
CA ALA A 78 -0.69 -10.76 2.49
C ALA A 78 -1.90 -9.99 1.92
N PHE A 79 -1.95 -8.66 2.12
CA PHE A 79 -2.98 -7.80 1.55
C PHE A 79 -2.99 -7.83 0.02
N ILE A 80 -1.81 -7.69 -0.60
CA ILE A 80 -1.68 -7.74 -2.06
C ILE A 80 -2.08 -9.12 -2.59
N ALA A 81 -1.63 -10.21 -1.96
CA ALA A 81 -1.95 -11.57 -2.38
C ALA A 81 -3.47 -11.84 -2.32
N GLY A 82 -4.13 -11.40 -1.25
CA GLY A 82 -5.60 -11.50 -1.14
C GLY A 82 -6.34 -10.66 -2.19
N TRP A 83 -5.79 -9.50 -2.54
CA TRP A 83 -6.38 -8.64 -3.57
C TRP A 83 -6.21 -9.21 -4.99
N ALA A 84 -5.03 -9.75 -5.32
CA ALA A 84 -4.78 -10.41 -6.60
C ALA A 84 -5.71 -11.62 -6.80
N HIS A 85 -5.96 -12.39 -5.74
CA HIS A 85 -6.93 -13.48 -5.79
C HIS A 85 -8.36 -12.98 -6.04
N SER A 86 -8.74 -11.85 -5.45
CA SER A 86 -10.08 -11.24 -5.63
C SER A 86 -10.31 -10.73 -7.06
N LEU A 87 -9.25 -10.34 -7.78
CA LEU A 87 -9.36 -9.95 -9.19
C LEU A 87 -9.37 -11.12 -10.17
N SER A 88 -8.91 -12.30 -9.76
CA SER A 88 -8.86 -13.49 -10.61
C SER A 88 -10.19 -14.25 -10.74
N TRP A 89 -11.27 -13.73 -10.14
CA TRP A 89 -12.59 -14.35 -10.08
C TRP A 89 -13.61 -13.72 -11.04
N ASP A 90 -13.13 -13.17 -12.16
CA ASP A 90 -13.93 -12.68 -13.29
C ASP A 90 -13.65 -13.52 -14.55
#